data_AF-A0A9N9HJ31-F1
#
_entry.id   AF-A0A9N9HJ31-F1
#
_cell.length_a   1.000
_cell.length_b   1.000
_cell.length_c   1.000
_cell.angle_alpha   90.00
_cell.angle_beta   90.00
_cell.angle_gamma   90.00
#
_symmetry.space_group_name_H-M   'P 1'
#
loop_
_entity.id
_entity.type
_entity.pdbx_description
1 polymer ?
#
loop_
_entity_poly.entity_id
_entity_poly.type
_entity_poly.pdbx_seq_one_letter_code
_entity_poly.pdbx_strand_id
1 'polypeptide(L)'
;MNILPHKSYHVYNLKNRERVRQDEEKARQEEEAKAQRQEISERERRLQILRENARAKQQGLLSEIPKEQAAGQLITTNQKLAIQSSADSVGGHINFWSDLEKEYARTVSTNPEYEAEKKAKEQKLERQYTMYFDEVLKDPKPWYLKSGYNSSIGSSGIDDEKYSIDGKIKRKKEMGIKSADDPLHLMKINLDKLSKKKKTNTVLDNRLKHTKEIQSDPPSLSTIDKLRDERLKREHEERLRTLKLLNPHMINKQESKGRYFSQFNPEATSAAHKASEWESTHTHSARS
;
A
#
# COMPACT_ATOMS: atom_id res chain seq x y z
N MET A 1 31.07 20.82 -19.72
CA MET A 1 29.95 21.63 -19.20
C MET A 1 28.63 21.04 -19.70
N ASN A 2 27.67 20.77 -18.81
CA ASN A 2 26.38 20.16 -19.20
C ASN A 2 25.33 21.27 -19.40
N ILE A 3 24.97 21.56 -20.65
CA ILE A 3 24.11 22.70 -21.02
C ILE A 3 22.61 22.36 -21.09
N LEU A 4 22.28 21.07 -21.01
CA LEU A 4 20.92 20.56 -21.16
C LEU A 4 19.92 21.11 -20.11
N PRO A 5 20.29 21.31 -18.82
CA PRO A 5 19.38 21.85 -17.81
C PRO A 5 18.91 23.28 -18.09
N HIS A 6 19.69 24.04 -18.86
CA HIS A 6 19.39 25.43 -19.21
C HIS A 6 18.48 25.56 -20.44
N LYS A 7 18.05 24.45 -21.03
CA LYS A 7 17.15 24.44 -22.18
C LYS A 7 15.71 24.37 -21.71
N SER A 8 14.85 25.18 -22.31
CA SER A 8 13.41 25.23 -22.01
C SER A 8 12.69 23.93 -22.34
N TYR A 9 13.20 23.12 -23.27
CA TYR A 9 12.66 21.81 -23.63
C TYR A 9 13.17 20.65 -22.76
N HIS A 10 13.97 20.94 -21.72
CA HIS A 10 14.49 19.88 -20.86
C HIS A 10 13.39 19.23 -20.02
N VAL A 11 13.19 17.92 -20.20
CA VAL A 11 12.10 17.13 -19.59
C VAL A 11 12.09 17.23 -18.06
N TYR A 12 13.26 17.23 -17.42
CA TYR A 12 13.34 17.26 -15.95
C TYR A 12 13.18 18.65 -15.34
N ASN A 13 13.05 19.70 -16.15
CA ASN A 13 12.78 21.04 -15.63
C ASN A 13 11.41 21.05 -14.94
N LEU A 14 11.36 21.61 -13.73
CA LEU A 14 10.16 21.64 -12.89
C LEU A 14 8.95 22.18 -13.66
N LYS A 15 9.14 23.26 -14.43
CA LYS A 15 8.08 23.87 -15.26
C LYS A 15 7.50 22.94 -16.31
N ASN A 16 8.31 22.05 -16.89
CA ASN A 16 7.84 21.09 -17.89
C ASN A 16 7.13 19.92 -17.24
N ARG A 17 7.63 19.44 -16.10
CA ARG A 17 6.95 18.40 -15.30
C ARG A 17 5.59 18.88 -14.81
N GLU A 18 5.47 20.14 -14.40
CA GLU A 18 4.19 20.74 -14.00
C GLU A 18 3.23 20.88 -15.18
N ARG A 19 3.71 21.27 -16.36
CA ARG A 19 2.88 21.31 -17.57
C ARG A 19 2.34 19.93 -17.93
N VAL A 20 3.19 18.91 -17.94
CA VAL A 20 2.79 17.51 -18.20
C VAL A 20 1.74 17.07 -17.18
N ARG A 21 1.95 17.36 -15.89
CA ARG A 21 0.98 17.03 -14.85
C ARG A 21 -0.38 17.70 -15.08
N GLN A 22 -0.40 18.98 -15.47
CA GLN A 22 -1.65 19.68 -15.78
C GLN A 22 -2.36 19.09 -17.00
N ASP A 23 -1.60 18.73 -18.04
CA ASP A 23 -2.15 18.11 -19.24
C ASP A 23 -2.71 16.70 -18.93
N GLU A 24 -2.02 15.90 -18.12
CA GLU A 24 -2.48 14.59 -17.64
C GLU A 24 -3.73 14.71 -16.75
N GLU A 25 -3.74 15.65 -15.81
CA GLU A 25 -4.90 15.89 -14.94
C GLU A 25 -6.12 16.36 -15.76
N LYS A 26 -5.91 17.22 -16.76
CA LYS A 26 -6.96 17.68 -17.68
C LYS A 26 -7.47 16.54 -18.55
N ALA A 27 -6.58 15.70 -19.09
CA ALA A 27 -6.96 14.54 -19.89
C ALA A 27 -7.81 13.56 -19.05
N ARG A 28 -7.40 13.29 -17.81
CA ARG A 28 -8.16 12.44 -16.88
C ARG A 28 -9.56 13.01 -16.59
N GLN A 29 -9.67 14.31 -16.33
CA GLN A 29 -10.97 14.96 -16.10
C GLN A 29 -11.88 14.90 -17.33
N GLU A 30 -11.32 15.04 -18.53
CA GLU A 30 -12.09 14.95 -19.78
C GLU A 30 -12.59 13.51 -20.03
N GLU A 31 -11.77 12.50 -19.75
CA GLU A 31 -12.17 11.09 -19.83
C GLU A 31 -13.25 10.75 -18.81
N GLU A 32 -13.12 11.20 -17.56
CA GLU A 32 -14.14 11.02 -16.51
C GLU A 32 -15.46 11.70 -16.90
N ALA A 33 -15.42 12.91 -17.44
CA ALA A 33 -16.62 13.62 -17.90
C ALA A 33 -17.29 12.91 -19.09
N LYS A 34 -16.51 12.34 -20.01
CA LYS A 34 -17.04 11.53 -21.13
C LYS A 34 -17.69 10.25 -20.63
N ALA A 35 -17.05 9.55 -19.69
CA ALA A 35 -17.59 8.33 -19.10
C ALA A 35 -18.90 8.61 -18.35
N GLN A 36 -18.95 9.67 -17.54
CA GLN A 36 -20.18 10.09 -16.86
C GLN A 36 -21.29 10.43 -17.85
N ARG A 37 -20.97 11.13 -18.95
CA ARG A 37 -21.96 11.44 -19.99
C ARG A 37 -22.50 10.18 -20.67
N GLN A 38 -21.64 9.19 -20.92
CA GLN A 38 -22.05 7.89 -21.46
C GLN A 38 -22.97 7.16 -20.50
N GLU A 39 -22.61 7.08 -19.21
CA GLU A 39 -23.43 6.42 -18.18
C GLU A 39 -24.80 7.08 -18.02
N ILE A 40 -24.86 8.42 -18.01
CA ILE A 40 -26.12 9.18 -17.96
C ILE A 40 -26.96 8.87 -19.20
N SER A 41 -26.36 8.90 -20.40
CA SER A 41 -27.07 8.62 -21.65
C SER A 41 -27.61 7.19 -21.69
N GLU A 42 -26.85 6.20 -21.21
CA GLU A 42 -27.30 4.82 -21.11
C GLU A 42 -28.44 4.65 -20.10
N ARG A 43 -28.34 5.32 -18.95
CA ARG A 43 -29.39 5.33 -17.93
C ARG A 43 -30.68 5.95 -18.48
N GLU A 44 -30.57 7.08 -19.16
CA GLU A 44 -31.70 7.75 -19.81
C GLU A 44 -32.33 6.87 -20.89
N ARG A 45 -31.52 6.27 -21.76
CA ARG A 45 -31.97 5.32 -22.80
C ARG A 45 -32.72 4.15 -22.19
N ARG A 46 -32.17 3.55 -21.13
CA ARG A 46 -32.81 2.42 -20.43
C ARG A 46 -34.14 2.85 -19.81
N LEU A 47 -34.20 4.01 -19.18
CA LEU A 47 -35.44 4.56 -18.63
C LEU A 47 -36.47 4.86 -19.72
N GLN A 48 -36.03 5.36 -20.86
CA GLN A 48 -36.91 5.61 -22.01
C GLN A 48 -37.53 4.31 -22.52
N ILE A 49 -36.74 3.27 -22.72
CA ILE A 49 -37.24 1.94 -23.13
C ILE A 49 -38.25 1.40 -22.10
N LEU A 50 -37.95 1.51 -20.80
CA LEU A 50 -38.87 1.07 -19.75
C LEU A 50 -40.18 1.86 -19.74
N ARG A 51 -40.12 3.17 -19.97
CA ARG A 51 -41.30 4.05 -20.08
C ARG A 51 -42.13 3.70 -21.31
N GLU A 52 -41.50 3.46 -22.44
CA GLU A 52 -42.16 3.03 -23.68
C GLU A 52 -42.84 1.67 -23.50
N ASN A 53 -42.15 0.70 -22.91
CA ASN A 53 -42.72 -0.62 -22.61
C ASN A 53 -43.90 -0.54 -21.64
N ALA A 54 -43.81 0.30 -20.60
CA ALA A 54 -44.90 0.51 -19.66
C ALA A 54 -46.12 1.16 -20.34
N ARG A 55 -45.92 2.16 -21.20
CA ARG A 55 -46.98 2.79 -21.99
C ARG A 55 -47.63 1.79 -22.97
N ALA A 56 -46.83 1.00 -23.67
CA ALA A 56 -47.32 -0.02 -24.60
C ALA A 56 -48.11 -1.13 -23.89
N LYS A 57 -47.71 -1.51 -22.67
CA LYS A 57 -48.46 -2.44 -21.82
C LYS A 57 -49.80 -1.85 -21.36
N GLN A 58 -49.84 -0.57 -20.97
CA GLN A 58 -51.08 0.12 -20.59
C GLN A 58 -52.06 0.26 -21.76
N GLN A 59 -51.55 0.53 -22.96
CA GLN A 59 -52.36 0.65 -24.18
C GLN A 59 -52.80 -0.71 -24.75
N GLY A 60 -52.46 -1.84 -24.11
CA GLY A 60 -52.81 -3.18 -24.58
C GLY A 60 -52.16 -3.59 -25.90
N LEU A 61 -51.18 -2.80 -26.39
CA LEU A 61 -50.53 -3.02 -27.69
C LEU A 61 -49.39 -4.04 -27.60
N LEU A 62 -48.82 -4.23 -26.39
CA LEU A 62 -47.91 -5.33 -26.10
C LEU A 62 -48.74 -6.57 -25.68
N SER A 63 -49.36 -7.23 -26.66
CA SER A 63 -49.81 -8.61 -26.48
C SER A 63 -48.61 -9.49 -26.17
N GLU A 64 -48.78 -10.48 -25.32
CA GLU A 64 -47.73 -11.39 -24.86
C GLU A 64 -46.96 -11.97 -26.06
N ILE A 65 -45.78 -11.41 -26.36
CA ILE A 65 -44.86 -12.00 -27.32
C ILE A 65 -44.39 -13.30 -26.65
N PRO A 66 -44.60 -14.48 -27.27
CA PRO A 66 -44.17 -15.74 -26.71
C PRO A 66 -42.65 -15.70 -26.53
N LYS A 67 -42.19 -16.02 -25.31
CA LYS A 67 -40.80 -15.95 -24.87
C LYS A 67 -39.86 -16.99 -25.53
N GLU A 68 -40.15 -17.43 -26.76
CA GLU A 68 -39.46 -18.56 -27.40
C GLU A 68 -38.61 -18.19 -28.63
N GLN A 69 -38.65 -16.95 -29.15
CA GLN A 69 -38.00 -16.63 -30.44
C GLN A 69 -36.85 -15.61 -30.39
N ALA A 70 -36.37 -15.23 -29.19
CA ALA A 70 -35.22 -14.33 -29.03
C ALA A 70 -34.10 -14.90 -28.14
N ALA A 71 -34.03 -16.22 -27.99
CA ALA A 71 -32.86 -16.91 -27.45
C ALA A 71 -32.26 -17.75 -28.58
N GLY A 72 -31.02 -17.41 -28.94
CA GLY A 72 -30.27 -18.07 -29.98
C GLY A 72 -30.25 -19.59 -29.84
N GLN A 73 -30.50 -20.21 -30.98
CA GLN A 73 -30.16 -21.57 -31.36
C GLN A 73 -28.75 -21.97 -30.92
N LEU A 74 -28.59 -22.66 -29.78
CA LEU A 74 -27.44 -23.54 -29.50
C LEU A 74 -27.82 -24.71 -28.56
N ILE A 75 -27.74 -25.90 -29.15
CA ILE A 75 -27.42 -27.22 -28.56
C ILE A 75 -28.52 -27.92 -27.76
N THR A 76 -29.25 -28.77 -28.48
CA THR A 76 -29.94 -29.96 -27.99
C THR A 76 -28.94 -30.96 -27.39
N THR A 77 -28.96 -31.18 -26.07
CA THR A 77 -28.78 -32.53 -25.52
C THR A 77 -29.57 -32.68 -24.23
N ASN A 78 -30.41 -33.71 -24.23
CA ASN A 78 -31.20 -34.17 -23.11
C ASN A 78 -30.29 -34.58 -21.94
N GLN A 79 -30.22 -33.77 -20.88
CA GLN A 79 -30.02 -34.29 -19.54
C GLN A 79 -30.96 -33.58 -18.57
N LYS A 80 -32.01 -34.31 -18.23
CA LYS A 80 -32.85 -34.11 -17.05
C LYS A 80 -31.97 -34.29 -15.81
N LEU A 81 -31.21 -33.25 -15.45
CA LEU A 81 -30.67 -33.12 -14.10
C LEU A 81 -31.76 -32.43 -13.28
N ALA A 82 -32.37 -33.21 -12.40
CA ALA A 82 -33.27 -32.72 -11.37
C ALA A 82 -32.47 -31.82 -10.42
N ILE A 83 -32.32 -30.55 -10.77
CA ILE A 83 -31.87 -29.52 -9.85
C ILE A 83 -33.07 -29.25 -8.97
N GLN A 84 -33.06 -29.86 -7.79
CA GLN A 84 -33.87 -29.41 -6.66
C GLN A 84 -33.40 -28.00 -6.32
N SER A 85 -33.89 -26.99 -7.06
CA SER A 85 -33.71 -25.61 -6.67
C SER A 85 -34.55 -25.40 -5.41
N SER A 86 -33.88 -25.34 -4.26
CA SER A 86 -34.45 -24.84 -3.02
C SER A 86 -35.01 -23.45 -3.30
N ALA A 87 -36.32 -23.40 -3.50
CA ALA A 87 -37.09 -22.22 -3.82
C ALA A 87 -37.21 -21.32 -2.59
N ASP A 88 -36.11 -20.69 -2.22
CA ASP A 88 -36.09 -19.62 -1.21
C ASP A 88 -36.04 -18.26 -1.94
N SER A 89 -37.07 -17.93 -2.71
CA SER A 89 -37.29 -16.54 -3.11
C SER A 89 -38.76 -16.16 -3.00
N VAL A 90 -39.05 -15.23 -2.11
CA VAL A 90 -40.38 -14.73 -1.75
C VAL A 90 -40.97 -13.82 -2.86
N GLY A 91 -40.55 -13.97 -4.11
CA GLY A 91 -40.91 -12.99 -5.16
C GLY A 91 -40.51 -13.33 -6.59
N GLY A 92 -40.48 -14.60 -6.97
CA GLY A 92 -40.46 -15.02 -8.39
C GLY A 92 -39.16 -14.82 -9.17
N HIS A 93 -38.08 -14.33 -8.55
CA HIS A 93 -36.75 -14.28 -9.16
C HIS A 93 -35.89 -15.45 -8.66
N ILE A 94 -35.38 -16.28 -9.58
CA ILE A 94 -34.50 -17.39 -9.25
C ILE A 94 -33.07 -16.82 -9.12
N ASN A 95 -32.58 -16.72 -7.89
CA ASN A 95 -31.18 -16.37 -7.64
C ASN A 95 -30.31 -17.63 -7.74
N PHE A 96 -29.70 -17.82 -8.91
CA PHE A 96 -28.71 -18.87 -9.19
C PHE A 96 -27.47 -18.79 -8.28
N TRP A 97 -27.24 -17.64 -7.67
CA TRP A 97 -26.08 -17.33 -6.83
C TRP A 97 -26.41 -17.31 -5.34
N SER A 98 -27.63 -17.70 -4.93
CA SER A 98 -28.06 -17.60 -3.53
C SER A 98 -27.18 -18.43 -2.59
N ASP A 99 -26.73 -19.60 -3.02
CA ASP A 99 -25.82 -20.45 -2.25
C ASP A 99 -24.41 -19.84 -2.15
N LEU A 100 -23.91 -19.26 -3.24
CA LEU A 100 -22.61 -18.58 -3.25
C LEU A 100 -22.61 -17.28 -2.45
N GLU A 101 -23.71 -16.52 -2.44
CA GLU A 101 -23.88 -15.33 -1.59
C GLU A 101 -23.95 -15.71 -0.10
N LYS A 102 -24.64 -16.81 0.23
CA LYS A 102 -24.68 -17.34 1.60
C LYS A 102 -23.30 -17.86 2.03
N GLU A 103 -22.54 -18.49 1.14
CA GLU A 103 -21.16 -18.90 1.40
C GLU A 103 -20.21 -17.70 1.53
N TYR A 104 -20.37 -16.66 0.70
CA TYR A 104 -19.63 -15.41 0.81
C TYR A 104 -19.97 -14.66 2.11
N ALA A 105 -21.24 -14.61 2.52
CA ALA A 105 -21.65 -14.02 3.79
C ALA A 105 -21.15 -14.83 5.01
N ARG A 106 -20.97 -16.15 4.88
CA ARG A 106 -20.39 -17.01 5.92
C ARG A 106 -18.87 -16.88 6.01
N THR A 107 -18.18 -16.70 4.88
CA THR A 107 -16.71 -16.56 4.82
C THR A 107 -16.26 -15.14 5.09
N VAL A 108 -17.01 -14.14 4.64
CA VAL A 108 -16.93 -12.75 5.06
C VAL A 108 -17.82 -12.57 6.29
N SER A 109 -17.45 -13.22 7.39
CA SER A 109 -17.92 -12.79 8.70
C SER A 109 -17.46 -11.34 8.87
N THR A 110 -18.40 -10.41 8.88
CA THR A 110 -18.09 -9.00 9.03
C THR A 110 -17.40 -8.81 10.39
N ASN A 111 -16.15 -8.39 10.35
CA ASN A 111 -15.45 -8.04 11.58
C ASN A 111 -16.21 -6.84 12.19
N PRO A 112 -16.75 -6.94 13.41
CA PRO A 112 -17.47 -5.82 14.04
C PRO A 112 -16.61 -4.56 14.11
N GLU A 113 -15.29 -4.72 14.22
CA GLU A 113 -14.33 -3.62 14.16
C GLU A 113 -14.33 -2.89 12.81
N TYR A 114 -14.52 -3.62 11.70
CA TYR A 114 -14.52 -3.04 10.35
C TYR A 114 -15.78 -2.21 10.09
N GLU A 115 -16.94 -2.68 10.54
CA GLU A 115 -18.18 -1.91 10.46
C GLU A 115 -18.13 -0.66 11.33
N ALA A 116 -17.57 -0.79 12.54
CA ALA A 116 -17.35 0.36 13.43
C ALA A 116 -16.38 1.38 12.81
N GLU A 117 -15.29 0.92 12.18
CA GLU A 117 -14.33 1.80 11.51
C GLU A 117 -14.96 2.50 10.30
N LYS A 118 -15.76 1.79 9.50
CA LYS A 118 -16.48 2.36 8.35
C LYS A 118 -17.48 3.43 8.80
N LYS A 119 -18.27 3.16 9.84
CA LYS A 119 -19.21 4.12 10.41
C LYS A 119 -18.50 5.33 11.01
N ALA A 120 -17.36 5.14 11.68
CA ALA A 120 -16.55 6.24 12.20
C ALA A 120 -15.96 7.11 11.08
N LYS A 121 -15.57 6.52 9.94
CA LYS A 121 -15.11 7.26 8.75
C LYS A 121 -16.25 8.07 8.12
N GLU A 122 -17.43 7.47 8.00
CA GLU A 122 -18.63 8.14 7.49
C GLU A 122 -19.03 9.31 8.40
N GLN A 123 -19.08 9.12 9.72
CA GLN A 123 -19.34 10.21 10.66
C GLN A 123 -18.29 11.33 10.60
N LYS A 124 -17.01 11.01 10.42
CA LYS A 124 -15.96 12.02 10.22
C LYS A 124 -16.18 12.80 8.92
N LEU A 125 -16.55 12.11 7.85
CA LEU A 125 -16.84 12.72 6.56
C LEU A 125 -18.07 13.62 6.65
N GLU A 126 -19.17 13.10 7.19
CA GLU A 126 -20.37 13.89 7.45
C GLU A 126 -20.02 15.13 8.28
N ARG A 127 -19.29 15.00 9.39
CA ARG A 127 -18.82 16.14 10.20
C ARG A 127 -17.94 17.14 9.46
N GLN A 128 -17.20 16.71 8.44
CA GLN A 128 -16.43 17.62 7.60
C GLN A 128 -17.34 18.44 6.67
N TYR A 129 -18.46 17.87 6.23
CA TYR A 129 -19.38 18.51 5.28
C TYR A 129 -20.57 19.20 5.93
N THR A 130 -20.98 18.76 7.12
CA THR A 130 -22.14 19.27 7.85
C THR A 130 -21.71 19.78 9.23
N MET A 131 -22.16 20.99 9.57
CA MET A 131 -21.83 21.66 10.83
C MET A 131 -22.67 21.07 11.97
N TYR A 132 -22.26 19.92 12.53
CA TYR A 132 -22.88 19.39 13.75
C TYR A 132 -22.45 20.22 14.96
N PHE A 133 -23.42 20.84 15.64
CA PHE A 133 -23.20 21.64 16.86
C PHE A 133 -23.08 20.78 18.15
N ASP A 134 -23.13 19.46 18.03
CA ASP A 134 -23.20 18.52 19.16
C ASP A 134 -21.99 18.59 20.10
N GLU A 135 -20.82 19.02 19.62
CA GLU A 135 -19.62 19.15 20.46
C GLU A 135 -19.65 20.37 21.38
N VAL A 136 -20.41 21.41 21.01
CA VAL A 136 -20.56 22.64 21.82
C VAL A 136 -21.38 22.36 23.09
N LEU A 137 -22.26 21.34 23.06
CA LEU A 137 -23.06 20.95 24.22
C LEU A 137 -22.33 20.00 25.19
N LYS A 138 -21.23 19.37 24.77
CA LYS A 138 -20.46 18.43 25.62
C LYS A 138 -19.60 19.14 26.66
N ASP A 139 -19.19 20.37 26.38
CA ASP A 139 -18.54 21.24 27.34
C ASP A 139 -19.59 22.26 27.87
N PRO A 140 -20.36 21.94 28.93
CA PRO A 140 -21.30 22.90 29.51
C PRO A 140 -20.61 24.11 30.12
N LYS A 141 -19.26 24.11 30.12
CA LYS A 141 -18.44 25.16 30.69
C LYS A 141 -17.99 26.09 29.57
N PRO A 142 -18.49 27.34 29.55
CA PRO A 142 -18.09 28.30 28.53
C PRO A 142 -16.60 28.65 28.65
N TRP A 143 -16.00 29.09 27.55
CA TRP A 143 -14.55 29.31 27.42
C TRP A 143 -13.94 30.22 28.50
N TYR A 144 -14.71 31.16 29.05
CA TYR A 144 -14.31 32.07 30.14
C TYR A 144 -14.30 31.41 31.54
N LEU A 145 -14.91 30.24 31.68
CA LEU A 145 -14.92 29.41 32.90
C LEU A 145 -13.89 28.26 32.82
N LYS A 146 -13.18 28.13 31.68
CA LYS A 146 -12.06 27.19 31.51
C LYS A 146 -10.92 27.65 32.41
N SER A 147 -10.78 26.97 33.55
CA SER A 147 -9.84 27.31 34.62
C SER A 147 -8.39 27.24 34.13
N GLY A 148 -7.83 28.38 33.75
CA GLY A 148 -6.41 28.57 33.48
C GLY A 148 -5.74 29.63 34.35
N TYR A 149 -6.51 30.37 35.17
CA TYR A 149 -5.97 31.53 35.91
C TYR A 149 -6.26 31.59 37.40
N ASN A 150 -7.10 30.71 37.97
CA ASN A 150 -7.34 30.64 39.41
C ASN A 150 -7.63 29.20 39.84
N SER A 151 -6.58 28.42 40.06
CA SER A 151 -6.69 27.12 40.74
C SER A 151 -5.69 27.08 41.89
N SER A 152 -5.98 27.87 42.93
CA SER A 152 -5.39 27.73 44.26
C SER A 152 -6.39 27.17 45.27
N ILE A 153 -7.56 26.70 44.84
CA ILE A 153 -8.52 26.04 45.74
C ILE A 153 -9.16 24.84 45.04
N GLY A 154 -9.09 23.69 45.72
CA GLY A 154 -9.10 22.35 45.16
C GLY A 154 -10.25 21.97 44.23
N SER A 155 -9.91 21.21 43.18
CA SER A 155 -10.82 20.24 42.57
C SER A 155 -10.04 19.03 42.05
N SER A 156 -10.46 17.86 42.51
CA SER A 156 -9.78 16.57 42.52
C SER A 156 -9.76 15.83 41.17
N GLY A 157 -9.35 16.48 40.07
CA GLY A 157 -9.41 15.87 38.73
C GLY A 157 -8.26 16.19 37.76
N ILE A 158 -7.15 16.76 38.23
CA ILE A 158 -6.09 17.35 37.36
C ILE A 158 -4.80 16.49 37.29
N ASP A 159 -4.69 15.42 38.08
CA ASP A 159 -3.44 14.68 38.16
C ASP A 159 -3.26 13.62 37.06
N ASP A 160 -4.33 13.08 36.48
CA ASP A 160 -4.21 11.98 35.50
C ASP A 160 -3.61 12.41 34.15
N GLU A 161 -3.95 13.59 33.63
CA GLU A 161 -3.38 14.06 32.35
C GLU A 161 -1.90 14.42 32.50
N LYS A 162 -1.45 14.83 33.70
CA LYS A 162 -0.04 15.16 33.97
C LYS A 162 0.84 13.93 33.93
N TYR A 163 0.36 12.76 34.39
CA TYR A 163 1.14 11.52 34.43
C TYR A 163 0.93 10.61 33.20
N SER A 164 -0.12 10.84 32.41
CA SER A 164 -0.35 10.15 31.14
C SER A 164 0.78 10.38 30.13
N ILE A 165 1.01 9.38 29.26
CA ILE A 165 2.06 9.38 28.23
C ILE A 165 1.89 10.60 27.32
N ASP A 166 0.66 10.91 26.94
CA ASP A 166 0.33 12.03 26.04
C ASP A 166 0.59 13.39 26.70
N GLY A 167 0.30 13.52 28.00
CA GLY A 167 0.61 14.74 28.75
C GLY A 167 2.10 14.95 29.00
N LYS A 168 2.90 13.88 29.10
CA LYS A 168 4.37 13.97 29.11
C LYS A 168 4.91 14.45 27.76
N ILE A 169 4.34 13.99 26.65
CA ILE A 169 4.73 14.41 25.29
C ILE A 169 4.39 15.88 25.05
N LYS A 170 3.17 16.31 25.38
CA LYS A 170 2.73 17.71 25.26
C LYS A 170 3.65 18.65 26.04
N ARG A 171 3.95 18.34 27.31
CA ARG A 171 4.86 19.14 28.14
C ARG A 171 6.27 19.23 27.59
N LYS A 172 6.85 18.13 27.11
CA LYS A 172 8.18 18.16 26.47
C LYS A 172 8.20 19.04 25.23
N LYS A 173 7.15 18.99 24.40
CA LYS A 173 7.02 19.83 23.20
C LYS A 173 6.89 21.31 23.57
N GLU A 174 6.02 21.65 24.52
CA GLU A 174 5.85 23.02 25.00
C GLU A 174 7.11 23.57 25.65
N MET A 175 7.80 22.78 26.48
CA MET A 175 9.07 23.19 27.08
C MET A 175 10.15 23.38 26.02
N GLY A 176 10.17 22.57 24.96
CA GLY A 176 11.05 22.75 23.82
C GLY A 176 10.82 24.08 23.10
N ILE A 177 9.55 24.41 22.81
CA ILE A 177 9.17 25.68 22.18
C ILE A 177 9.53 26.87 23.08
N LYS A 178 9.12 26.83 24.35
CA LYS A 178 9.44 27.87 25.35
C LYS A 178 10.94 28.08 25.53
N SER A 179 11.74 27.00 25.42
CA SER A 179 13.20 27.08 25.51
C SER A 179 13.90 27.55 24.23
N ALA A 180 13.29 27.33 23.07
CA ALA A 180 13.86 27.78 21.79
C ALA A 180 13.72 29.31 21.62
N ASP A 181 12.61 29.85 22.13
CA ASP A 181 12.28 31.28 22.02
C ASP A 181 12.78 32.10 23.23
N ASP A 182 13.43 31.47 24.22
CA ASP A 182 14.03 32.15 25.37
C ASP A 182 15.48 32.59 25.08
N PRO A 183 15.79 33.91 25.06
CA PRO A 183 17.13 34.40 24.79
C PRO A 183 18.16 33.93 25.84
N LEU A 184 17.76 33.74 27.10
CA LEU A 184 18.66 33.27 28.16
C LEU A 184 19.04 31.80 27.94
N HIS A 185 18.11 30.99 27.45
CA HIS A 185 18.36 29.59 27.13
C HIS A 185 19.38 29.46 25.97
N LEU A 186 19.25 30.29 24.94
CA LEU A 186 20.21 30.36 23.83
C LEU A 186 21.61 30.78 24.30
N MET A 187 21.70 31.79 25.17
CA MET A 187 22.96 32.20 25.77
C MET A 187 23.62 31.06 26.55
N LYS A 188 22.84 30.32 27.36
CA LYS A 188 23.33 29.16 28.12
C LYS A 188 23.85 28.05 27.21
N ILE A 189 23.11 27.71 26.15
CA ILE A 189 23.54 26.71 25.15
C ILE A 189 24.88 27.11 24.53
N ASN A 190 25.05 28.38 24.18
CA ASN A 190 26.29 28.85 23.54
C ASN A 190 27.47 28.85 24.51
N LEU A 191 27.27 29.19 25.79
CA LEU A 191 28.29 29.06 26.83
C LEU A 191 28.70 27.59 27.07
N ASP A 192 27.74 26.67 27.10
CA ASP A 192 28.00 25.23 27.24
C ASP A 192 28.76 24.66 26.04
N LYS A 193 28.46 25.12 24.81
CA LYS A 193 29.20 24.74 23.60
C LYS A 193 30.66 25.23 23.65
N LEU A 194 30.89 26.45 24.14
CA LEU A 194 32.24 26.99 24.32
C LEU A 194 33.02 26.22 25.40
N SER A 195 32.38 25.80 26.49
CA SER A 195 33.04 25.01 27.53
C SER A 195 33.39 23.59 27.05
N LYS A 196 32.51 22.94 26.26
CA LYS A 196 32.75 21.62 25.68
C LYS A 196 33.88 21.64 24.63
N LYS A 197 33.97 22.69 23.81
CA LYS A 197 35.07 22.85 22.83
C LYS A 197 36.45 22.95 23.50
N LYS A 198 36.53 23.50 24.71
CA LYS A 198 37.77 23.49 25.52
C LYS A 198 38.16 22.09 26.01
N LYS A 199 37.19 21.18 26.22
CA LYS A 199 37.45 19.79 26.66
C LYS A 199 37.78 18.84 25.51
N THR A 200 37.36 19.12 24.28
CA THR A 200 37.66 18.26 23.12
C THR A 200 39.07 18.48 22.58
N ASN A 201 39.65 19.68 22.72
CA ASN A 201 41.02 19.94 22.27
C ASN A 201 42.09 19.20 23.09
N THR A 202 41.77 18.64 24.25
CA THR A 202 42.72 17.85 25.06
C THR A 202 42.57 16.33 24.89
N VAL A 203 41.56 15.86 24.15
CA VAL A 203 41.23 14.43 24.01
C VAL A 203 41.43 13.91 22.58
N LEU A 204 41.75 14.79 21.62
CA LEU A 204 41.87 14.43 20.19
C LEU A 204 43.20 13.77 19.77
N ASP A 205 44.10 13.42 20.70
CA ASP A 205 45.34 12.71 20.34
C ASP A 205 45.32 11.19 20.55
N ASN A 206 44.29 10.59 21.16
CA ASN A 206 44.35 9.17 21.55
C ASN A 206 43.10 8.32 21.23
N ARG A 207 42.52 8.45 20.02
CA ARG A 207 41.52 7.44 19.60
C ARG A 207 41.40 7.21 18.09
N LEU A 208 42.49 6.76 17.47
CA LEU A 208 42.42 5.94 16.27
C LEU A 208 42.96 4.56 16.61
N LYS A 209 42.06 3.64 16.98
CA LYS A 209 42.21 2.17 16.88
C LYS A 209 40.92 1.49 17.38
N HIS A 210 40.48 0.51 16.59
CA HIS A 210 39.42 -0.47 16.85
C HIS A 210 37.97 -0.09 16.53
N THR A 211 37.59 -0.23 15.26
CA THR A 211 36.26 -0.71 14.87
C THR A 211 36.25 -2.23 15.01
N LYS A 212 35.75 -2.75 16.14
CA LYS A 212 35.27 -4.13 16.22
C LYS A 212 33.82 -4.12 15.75
N GLU A 213 33.53 -4.90 14.71
CA GLU A 213 32.17 -5.23 14.32
C GLU A 213 31.47 -5.87 15.53
N ILE A 214 30.50 -5.14 16.09
CA ILE A 214 29.57 -5.71 17.04
C ILE A 214 28.53 -6.42 16.17
N GLN A 215 28.70 -7.74 16.01
CA GLN A 215 27.60 -8.60 15.61
C GLN A 215 26.60 -8.61 16.78
N SER A 216 25.70 -7.64 16.78
CA SER A 216 24.49 -7.72 17.60
C SER A 216 23.53 -8.64 16.87
N ASP A 217 23.19 -9.77 17.48
CA ASP A 217 22.07 -10.57 17.03
C ASP A 217 20.82 -9.68 16.88
N PRO A 218 20.07 -9.77 15.77
CA PRO A 218 18.91 -8.92 15.58
C PRO A 218 17.90 -9.19 16.71
N PRO A 219 17.22 -8.14 17.22
CA PRO A 219 16.18 -8.32 18.22
C PRO A 219 15.16 -9.32 17.67
N SER A 220 14.68 -10.24 18.50
CA SER A 220 13.69 -11.25 18.10
C SER A 220 12.46 -10.54 17.55
N LEU A 221 12.39 -10.41 16.22
CA LEU A 221 11.35 -9.69 15.52
C LEU A 221 9.99 -10.33 15.84
N SER A 222 8.97 -9.49 16.01
CA SER A 222 7.61 -9.96 16.24
C SER A 222 7.17 -10.88 15.10
N THR A 223 6.21 -11.79 15.35
CA THR A 223 5.68 -12.72 14.33
C THR A 223 5.23 -11.99 13.06
N ILE A 224 4.74 -10.76 13.17
CA ILE A 224 4.31 -9.92 12.05
C ILE A 224 5.49 -9.37 11.24
N ASP A 225 6.57 -8.96 11.90
CA ASP A 225 7.74 -8.42 11.21
C ASP A 225 8.48 -9.49 10.41
N LYS A 226 8.48 -10.75 10.91
CA LYS A 226 8.95 -11.91 10.14
C LYS A 226 8.16 -12.11 8.85
N LEU A 227 6.84 -11.97 8.90
CA LEU A 227 5.97 -12.07 7.71
C LEU A 227 6.19 -10.91 6.73
N ARG A 228 6.51 -9.71 7.23
CA ARG A 228 6.89 -8.56 6.38
C ARG A 228 8.21 -8.80 5.67
N ASP A 229 9.22 -9.31 6.37
CA ASP A 229 10.51 -9.63 5.78
C ASP A 229 10.41 -10.76 4.75
N GLU A 230 9.60 -11.78 5.03
CA GLU A 230 9.32 -12.86 4.08
C GLU A 230 8.61 -12.33 2.82
N ARG A 231 7.63 -11.43 2.98
CA ARG A 231 6.97 -10.75 1.86
C ARG A 231 7.97 -9.95 1.03
N LEU A 232 8.84 -9.17 1.67
CA LEU A 232 9.86 -8.37 0.97
C LEU A 232 10.87 -9.24 0.22
N LYS A 233 11.26 -10.39 0.78
CA LYS A 233 12.12 -11.37 0.09
C LYS A 233 11.44 -11.93 -1.16
N ARG A 234 10.16 -12.32 -1.04
CA ARG A 234 9.37 -12.82 -2.19
C ARG A 234 9.23 -11.77 -3.29
N GLU A 235 8.90 -10.53 -2.93
CA GLU A 235 8.81 -9.42 -3.89
C GLU A 235 10.15 -9.12 -4.55
N HIS A 236 11.26 -9.22 -3.81
CA HIS A 236 12.60 -9.04 -4.35
C HIS A 236 12.99 -10.16 -5.33
N GLU A 237 12.71 -11.42 -4.99
CA GLU A 237 12.95 -12.57 -5.87
C GLU A 237 12.13 -12.49 -7.17
N GLU A 238 10.86 -12.08 -7.08
CA GLU A 238 10.01 -11.84 -8.25
C GLU A 238 10.52 -10.67 -9.09
N ARG A 239 10.98 -9.58 -8.47
CA ARG A 239 11.66 -8.48 -9.18
C ARG A 239 12.93 -8.94 -9.87
N LEU A 240 13.75 -9.77 -9.23
CA LEU A 240 14.94 -10.33 -9.88
C LEU A 240 14.57 -11.26 -11.04
N ARG A 241 13.52 -12.08 -10.88
CA ARG A 241 13.02 -12.97 -11.92
C ARG A 241 12.49 -12.18 -13.13
N THR A 242 11.73 -11.11 -12.89
CA THR A 242 11.23 -10.22 -13.94
C THR A 242 12.37 -9.47 -14.62
N LEU A 243 13.34 -8.94 -13.87
CA LEU A 243 14.56 -8.33 -14.43
C LEU A 243 15.35 -9.32 -15.29
N LYS A 244 15.43 -10.59 -14.88
CA LYS A 244 16.08 -11.67 -15.63
C LYS A 244 15.37 -11.99 -16.94
N LEU A 245 14.04 -11.96 -16.96
CA LEU A 245 13.24 -12.14 -18.17
C LEU A 245 13.29 -10.92 -19.08
N LEU A 246 13.35 -9.71 -18.51
CA LEU A 246 13.41 -8.45 -19.25
C LEU A 246 14.78 -8.22 -19.90
N ASN A 247 15.85 -8.65 -19.23
CA ASN A 247 17.24 -8.48 -19.68
C ASN A 247 17.97 -9.82 -19.86
N PRO A 248 17.53 -10.70 -20.79
CA PRO A 248 18.13 -12.03 -20.97
C PRO A 248 19.57 -11.96 -21.49
N HIS A 249 19.89 -10.91 -22.25
CA HIS A 249 21.22 -10.65 -22.83
C HIS A 249 22.29 -10.24 -21.81
N MET A 250 21.89 -9.72 -20.63
CA MET A 250 22.83 -9.34 -19.57
C MET A 250 23.28 -10.53 -18.72
N ILE A 251 22.56 -11.66 -18.78
CA ILE A 251 22.83 -12.87 -18.00
C ILE A 251 23.74 -13.82 -18.77
N ASN A 252 23.64 -13.84 -20.10
CA ASN A 252 24.54 -14.58 -20.98
C ASN A 252 25.83 -13.82 -21.29
N LYS A 253 26.39 -13.11 -20.31
CA LYS A 253 27.81 -12.76 -20.37
C LYS A 253 28.59 -14.01 -19.97
N GLN A 254 28.58 -15.01 -20.86
CA GLN A 254 29.45 -16.17 -20.73
C GLN A 254 30.86 -15.63 -20.54
N GLU A 255 31.49 -16.00 -19.43
CA GLU A 255 32.93 -15.83 -19.27
C GLU A 255 33.57 -16.52 -20.47
N SER A 256 34.05 -15.72 -21.42
CA SER A 256 34.90 -16.19 -22.51
C SER A 256 36.17 -16.75 -21.87
N LYS A 257 36.15 -18.02 -21.50
CA LYS A 257 37.33 -18.80 -21.16
C LYS A 257 38.00 -19.23 -22.46
N GLY A 258 38.42 -18.25 -23.25
CA GLY A 258 39.14 -18.46 -24.50
C GLY A 258 40.64 -18.65 -24.27
N ARG A 259 41.05 -19.83 -23.77
CA ARG A 259 42.35 -20.39 -24.16
C ARG A 259 42.15 -21.11 -25.48
N TYR A 260 43.14 -21.01 -26.37
CA TYR A 260 43.15 -21.38 -27.80
C TYR A 260 42.73 -22.82 -28.19
N PHE A 261 42.25 -23.65 -27.27
CA PHE A 261 41.92 -25.07 -27.49
C PHE A 261 40.43 -25.41 -27.54
N SER A 262 39.51 -24.43 -27.52
CA SER A 262 38.06 -24.69 -27.44
C SER A 262 37.39 -25.10 -28.78
N GLN A 263 38.16 -25.47 -29.80
CA GLN A 263 37.61 -25.72 -31.15
C GLN A 263 37.05 -27.13 -31.37
N PHE A 264 37.33 -28.08 -30.47
CA PHE A 264 36.81 -29.45 -30.60
C PHE A 264 36.19 -29.93 -29.29
N ASN A 265 34.92 -30.34 -29.35
CA ASN A 265 34.10 -30.96 -28.30
C ASN A 265 34.57 -30.70 -26.86
N PRO A 266 34.31 -29.50 -26.28
CA PRO A 266 34.82 -29.12 -24.96
C PRO A 266 34.31 -30.04 -23.85
N GLU A 267 33.09 -30.56 -24.00
CA GLU A 267 32.51 -31.52 -23.07
C GLU A 267 33.30 -32.83 -23.03
N ALA A 268 33.69 -33.37 -24.20
CA ALA A 268 34.47 -34.60 -24.29
C ALA A 268 35.85 -34.44 -23.64
N THR A 269 36.52 -33.32 -23.86
CA THR A 269 37.83 -33.01 -23.26
C THR A 269 37.71 -32.86 -21.74
N SER A 270 36.66 -32.19 -21.25
CA SER A 270 36.41 -32.06 -19.81
C SER A 270 36.06 -33.39 -19.14
N ALA A 271 35.31 -34.26 -19.84
CA ALA A 271 34.96 -35.59 -19.36
C ALA A 271 36.20 -36.50 -19.29
N ALA A 272 37.09 -36.42 -20.29
CA ALA A 272 38.36 -37.17 -20.29
C ALA A 272 39.28 -36.77 -19.13
N HIS A 273 39.42 -35.47 -18.85
CA HIS A 273 40.21 -35.01 -17.69
C HIS A 273 39.63 -35.48 -16.35
N LYS A 274 38.31 -35.46 -16.20
CA LYS A 274 37.64 -36.01 -15.01
C LYS A 274 37.86 -37.52 -14.90
N ALA A 275 37.77 -38.26 -16.01
CA ALA A 275 38.02 -39.69 -16.01
C ALA A 275 39.47 -40.03 -15.60
N SER A 276 40.46 -39.27 -16.09
CA SER A 276 41.87 -39.49 -15.73
C SER A 276 42.18 -39.16 -14.26
N GLU A 277 41.50 -38.16 -13.70
CA GLU A 277 41.59 -37.86 -12.25
C GLU A 277 41.04 -39.02 -11.41
N TRP A 278 39.97 -39.67 -11.85
CA TRP A 278 39.38 -40.80 -11.13
C TRP A 278 40.27 -42.05 -11.18
N GLU A 279 40.89 -42.37 -12.32
CA GLU A 279 41.86 -43.47 -12.43
C GLU A 279 43.12 -43.23 -11.57
N SER A 280 43.57 -41.99 -11.44
CA SER A 280 44.73 -41.63 -10.62
C SER A 280 44.50 -41.88 -9.12
N THR A 281 43.26 -41.75 -8.65
CA THR A 281 42.93 -42.03 -7.23
C THR A 281 42.83 -43.53 -6.91
N HIS A 282 42.58 -44.38 -7.90
CA HIS A 282 42.42 -45.83 -7.70
C HIS A 282 43.77 -46.58 -7.76
N THR A 283 44.77 -46.05 -8.47
CA THR A 283 46.11 -46.66 -8.56
C THR A 283 46.98 -46.45 -7.31
N HIS A 284 46.60 -45.52 -6.41
CA HIS A 284 47.29 -45.32 -5.13
C HIS A 284 46.74 -46.16 -3.97
N SER A 285 45.65 -46.90 -4.16
CA SER A 285 45.07 -47.77 -3.12
C SER A 285 45.56 -49.23 -3.17
N ALA A 286 46.22 -49.65 -4.26
CA ALA A 286 46.66 -51.04 -4.46
C ALA A 286 48.16 -51.30 -4.11
N ARG A 287 48.82 -50.35 -3.44
CA ARG A 287 50.24 -50.48 -3.04
C ARG A 287 50.42 -50.10 -1.58
N SER A 288 49.95 -50.96 -0.69
CA SER A 288 50.31 -51.03 0.72
C SER A 288 50.25 -52.48 1.17
#